data_AF-A0A9D5T3Y4-F1
#
_entry.id   AF-A0A9D5T3Y4-F1
#
_cell.length_a   1.000
_cell.length_b   1.000
_cell.length_c   1.000
_cell.angle_alpha   90.00
_cell.angle_beta   90.00
_cell.angle_gamma   90.00
#
_symmetry.space_group_name_H-M   'P 1'
#
loop_
_entity.id
_entity.type
_entity.pdbx_description
1 polymer ?
#
loop_
_entity_poly.entity_id
_entity_poly.type
_entity_poly.pdbx_seq_one_letter_code
_entity_poly.pdbx_strand_id
1 'polypeptide(L)' 'MRKFKIPSVPPTTNKCIRFPNDVIEQVEESIKGTNCTFTAFVIEAVRVALENLQEENEK' A
#
# COMPACT_ATOMS: atom_id res chain seq x y z
N MET A 1 -23.53 9.50 -25.74
CA MET A 1 -23.33 8.34 -24.85
C MET A 1 -21.84 8.21 -24.52
N ARG A 2 -21.46 8.11 -23.25
CA ARG A 2 -20.06 7.84 -22.89
C ARG A 2 -19.70 6.42 -23.36
N LYS A 3 -18.62 6.28 -24.13
CA LYS A 3 -18.12 4.97 -24.55
C LYS A 3 -17.62 4.23 -23.31
N PHE A 4 -18.08 3.00 -23.12
CA PHE A 4 -17.53 2.12 -22.09
C PHE A 4 -16.03 1.90 -22.39
N LYS A 5 -15.18 2.20 -21.41
CA LYS A 5 -13.76 1.86 -21.43
C LYS A 5 -13.57 0.66 -20.52
N ILE A 6 -12.90 -0.38 -21.03
CA ILE A 6 -12.51 -1.52 -20.20
C ILE A 6 -11.57 -1.00 -19.11
N PRO A 7 -11.85 -1.24 -17.82
CA PRO A 7 -10.95 -0.89 -16.74
C PRO A 7 -9.61 -1.62 -16.93
N SER A 8 -8.50 -0.87 -17.01
CA SER A 8 -7.16 -1.45 -16.99
C SER A 8 -6.64 -1.38 -15.56
N VAL A 9 -6.64 -2.52 -14.88
CA VAL A 9 -5.97 -2.64 -13.59
C VAL A 9 -4.46 -2.71 -13.87
N PRO A 10 -3.64 -1.87 -13.23
CA PRO A 10 -2.19 -1.95 -13.38
C PRO A 10 -1.67 -3.37 -13.07
N PRO A 11 -0.65 -3.86 -13.78
CA PRO A 11 -0.08 -5.17 -13.50
C PRO A 11 0.53 -5.19 -12.09
N THR A 12 0.25 -6.23 -11.31
CA THR A 12 0.80 -6.45 -9.97
C THR A 12 1.65 -7.71 -9.93
N THR A 13 2.71 -7.74 -9.14
CA THR A 13 3.53 -8.93 -8.90
C THR A 13 3.60 -9.21 -7.41
N ASN A 14 3.34 -10.46 -6.99
CA ASN A 14 3.48 -10.85 -5.60
C ASN A 14 4.96 -10.86 -5.18
N LYS A 15 5.24 -10.39 -3.96
CA LYS A 15 6.55 -10.44 -3.31
C LYS A 15 6.36 -10.99 -1.90
N CYS A 16 7.06 -12.07 -1.58
CA CYS A 16 7.02 -12.69 -0.26
C CYS A 16 8.11 -12.08 0.63
N ILE A 17 7.72 -11.43 1.72
CA ILE A 17 8.61 -10.80 2.70
C ILE A 17 8.14 -11.12 4.12
N ARG A 18 9.04 -11.00 5.09
CA ARG A 18 8.77 -11.28 6.51
C ARG A 18 8.68 -9.97 7.27
N PHE A 19 7.63 -9.83 8.08
CA PHE A 19 7.49 -8.74 9.04
C PHE A 19 7.78 -9.26 10.46
N PRO A 20 8.41 -8.45 11.33
CA PRO A 20 8.43 -8.71 12.75
C PRO A 20 7.00 -8.81 13.32
N ASN A 21 6.78 -9.70 14.30
CA ASN A 21 5.44 -9.97 14.84
C ASN A 21 4.82 -8.75 15.53
N ASP A 22 5.65 -8.00 16.26
CA ASP A 22 5.26 -6.74 16.92
C ASP A 22 4.79 -5.68 15.91
N VAL A 23 5.40 -5.65 14.72
CA VAL A 23 4.97 -4.75 13.64
C VAL A 23 3.64 -5.22 13.05
N ILE A 24 3.45 -6.53 12.87
CA ILE A 24 2.17 -7.08 12.40
C ILE A 24 1.04 -6.70 13.37
N GLU A 25 1.24 -6.92 14.66
CA GLU A 25 0.26 -6.60 15.71
C GLU A 25 -0.11 -5.10 15.72
N GLN A 26 0.89 -4.22 15.60
CA GLN A 26 0.66 -2.77 15.55
C GLN A 26 -0.16 -2.35 14.33
N VAL A 27 0.13 -2.93 13.15
CA VAL A 27 -0.64 -2.63 11.93
C VAL A 27 -2.07 -3.15 12.06
N GLU A 28 -2.26 -4.39 12.50
CA GLU A 28 -3.58 -5.00 12.67
C GLU A 28 -4.45 -4.22 13.67
N GLU A 29 -3.90 -3.80 14.81
CA GLU A 29 -4.64 -2.97 15.76
C GLU A 29 -4.97 -1.59 15.18
N SER A 30 -4.08 -1.01 14.36
CA SER A 30 -4.29 0.31 13.73
C SER A 30 -5.39 0.30 12.67
N ILE A 31 -5.56 -0.82 11.96
CA ILE A 31 -6.58 -0.95 10.90
C ILE A 31 -7.89 -1.57 11.41
N LYS A 32 -7.94 -1.98 12.68
CA LYS A 32 -9.11 -2.60 13.31
C LYS A 32 -10.32 -1.67 13.27
N GLY A 33 -11.48 -2.20 12.88
CA GLY A 33 -12.70 -1.42 12.72
C GLY A 33 -12.71 -0.49 11.50
N THR A 34 -11.67 -0.53 10.67
CA THR A 34 -11.64 0.13 9.36
C THR A 34 -11.95 -0.87 8.25
N ASN A 35 -12.22 -0.38 7.04
CA ASN A 35 -12.35 -1.22 5.84
C ASN A 35 -11.00 -1.42 5.12
N CYS A 36 -9.88 -1.29 5.83
CA CYS A 36 -8.53 -1.45 5.28
C CYS A 36 -8.01 -2.88 5.51
N THR A 37 -7.28 -3.43 4.53
CA THR A 37 -6.58 -4.71 4.67
C THR A 37 -5.11 -4.48 4.96
N PHE A 38 -4.43 -5.43 5.61
CA PHE A 38 -2.99 -5.37 5.85
C PHE A 38 -2.19 -5.09 4.56
N THR A 39 -2.53 -5.79 3.47
CA THR A 39 -1.89 -5.57 2.15
C THR A 39 -2.10 -4.15 1.64
N ALA A 40 -3.31 -3.59 1.75
CA ALA A 40 -3.59 -2.22 1.32
C ALA A 40 -2.80 -1.20 2.17
N PHE A 41 -2.74 -1.42 3.49
CA PHE A 41 -1.94 -0.61 4.40
C PHE A 41 -0.45 -0.61 4.01
N VAL A 42 0.14 -1.80 3.78
CA VAL A 42 1.55 -1.93 3.40
C VAL A 42 1.83 -1.28 2.06
N ILE A 43 0.96 -1.45 1.05
CA ILE A 43 1.11 -0.81 -0.25
C ILE A 43 1.15 0.71 -0.10
N GLU A 44 0.23 1.27 0.69
CA GLU A 44 0.14 2.72 0.88
C GLU A 44 1.34 3.27 1.68
N ALA A 45 1.74 2.57 2.75
CA ALA A 45 2.93 2.95 3.52
C ALA A 45 4.20 2.98 2.64
N VAL A 46 4.35 2.01 1.73
CA VAL A 46 5.50 1.97 0.80
C VAL A 46 5.42 3.10 -0.23
N ARG A 47 4.24 3.46 -0.74
CA ARG A 47 4.08 4.61 -1.64
C ARG A 47 4.50 5.91 -0.98
N VAL A 48 3.99 6.18 0.23
CA VAL A 48 4.35 7.37 1.00
C VAL A 48 5.85 7.41 1.31
N ALA A 49 6.44 6.26 1.68
CA ALA A 49 7.88 6.19 1.90
C ALA A 49 8.69 6.52 0.63
N LEU A 50 8.27 6.05 -0.55
CA LEU A 50 8.93 6.36 -1.82
C LEU A 50 8.75 7.83 -2.23
N GLU A 51 7.58 8.41 -2.02
CA GLU A 51 7.30 9.83 -2.27
C GLU A 51 8.18 10.72 -1.38
N ASN A 52 8.28 10.43 -0.09
CA ASN A 52 9.15 11.15 0.84
C ASN A 52 10.63 11.11 0.39
N LEU A 53 11.11 9.94 -0.05
CA LEU A 53 12.47 9.80 -0.57
C LEU A 53 12.67 10.60 -1.86
N GLN A 54 11.68 10.69 -2.74
CA GLN A 54 11.76 11.52 -3.95
C GLN A 54 11.84 13.01 -3.59
N GLU A 55 10.97 13.47 -2.70
CA GLU A 55 10.98 14.86 -2.22
C GLU A 55 12.29 15.26 -1.52
N GLU A 56 12.94 14.34 -0.81
CA GLU A 56 14.25 14.56 -0.20
C GLU A 56 15.37 14.70 -1.24
N ASN A 57 15.29 13.97 -2.36
CA ASN A 57 16.30 14.00 -3.43
C ASN A 57 16.15 15.20 -4.37
N GLU A 58 14.97 15.83 -4.43
CA GLU A 58 14.70 17.02 -5.25
C GLU A 58 15.03 18.34 -4.52
N LYS A 59 15.43 18.29 -3.24
CA LYS A 59 15.92 19.43 -2.45
C LYS A 59 17.43 19.59 -2.54
#